data_AF-A0A3M2AXA3-F1
#
_entry.id   AF-A0A3M2AXA3-F1
#
_cell.length_a   1.000
_cell.length_b   1.000
_cell.length_c   1.000
_cell.angle_alpha   90.00
_cell.angle_beta   90.00
_cell.angle_gamma   90.00
#
_symmetry.space_group_name_H-M   'P 1'
#
loop_
_entity.id
_entity.type
_entity.pdbx_description
1 polymer ?
#
loop_
_entity_poly.entity_id
_entity_poly.type
_entity_poly.pdbx_seq_one_letter_code
_entity_poly.pdbx_strand_id
1 'polypeptide(L)'
;MGDFTKAGKDRGDIEKELEHTLISAKNLFRTYTLTIEDYTEEELSADLLEYKNQLERFIMPLVKKAEETKETKLVNMAYDIRYLYERLIKTIQEELTKRKGG
;
A
#
# COMPACT_ATOMS: atom_id res chain seq x y z
N MET A 1 -25.65 -25.92 -9.92
CA MET A 1 -24.34 -26.48 -9.56
C MET A 1 -23.37 -25.32 -9.61
N GLY A 2 -22.88 -24.84 -8.46
CA GLY A 2 -21.97 -23.69 -8.41
C GLY A 2 -20.66 -24.04 -9.10
N ASP A 3 -20.15 -23.14 -9.93
CA ASP A 3 -18.99 -23.36 -10.78
C ASP A 3 -17.71 -23.18 -9.94
N PHE A 4 -17.35 -24.21 -9.17
CA PHE A 4 -16.23 -24.21 -8.22
C PHE A 4 -14.85 -23.93 -8.87
N THR A 5 -14.76 -24.02 -10.20
CA THR A 5 -13.54 -23.77 -10.97
C THR A 5 -13.16 -22.28 -11.00
N LYS A 6 -14.15 -21.37 -10.99
CA LYS A 6 -13.91 -19.91 -11.04
C LYS A 6 -13.40 -19.38 -9.70
N ALA A 7 -13.97 -19.85 -8.60
CA ALA A 7 -13.58 -19.46 -7.25
C ALA A 7 -12.13 -19.86 -6.86
N GLY A 8 -11.55 -20.87 -7.52
CA GLY A 8 -10.13 -21.22 -7.36
C GLY A 8 -9.20 -20.34 -8.18
N LYS A 9 -9.63 -19.92 -9.37
CA LYS A 9 -8.88 -19.03 -10.26
C LYS A 9 -8.81 -17.60 -9.71
N ASP A 10 -9.95 -17.06 -9.27
CA ASP A 10 -10.04 -15.72 -8.69
C ASP A 10 -9.17 -15.60 -7.41
N ARG A 11 -9.06 -16.69 -6.64
CA ARG A 11 -8.17 -16.77 -5.46
C ARG A 11 -6.69 -16.76 -5.81
N GLY A 12 -6.28 -17.48 -6.86
CA GLY A 12 -4.89 -17.47 -7.31
C GLY A 12 -4.48 -16.12 -7.92
N ASP A 13 -5.42 -15.42 -8.55
CA ASP A 13 -5.16 -14.11 -9.16
C ASP A 13 -4.98 -13.01 -8.10
N ILE A 14 -5.82 -13.00 -7.05
CA ILE A 14 -5.68 -12.04 -5.93
C ILE A 14 -4.41 -12.30 -5.09
N GLU A 15 -4.02 -13.55 -4.88
CA GLU A 15 -2.81 -13.87 -4.12
C GLU A 15 -1.56 -13.29 -4.80
N LYS A 16 -1.44 -13.44 -6.11
CA LYS A 16 -0.33 -12.86 -6.89
C LYS A 16 -0.37 -11.33 -6.89
N GLU A 17 -1.55 -10.73 -7.00
CA GLU A 17 -1.72 -9.27 -6.93
C GLU A 17 -1.23 -8.74 -5.57
N LEU A 18 -1.61 -9.40 -4.48
CA LEU A 18 -1.17 -9.07 -3.12
C LEU A 18 0.34 -9.24 -2.94
N GLU A 19 0.92 -10.36 -3.39
CA GLU A 19 2.35 -10.62 -3.29
C GLU A 19 3.19 -9.55 -4.00
N HIS A 20 2.83 -9.24 -5.25
CA HIS A 20 3.51 -8.20 -6.03
C HIS A 20 3.37 -6.82 -5.38
N THR A 21 2.17 -6.48 -4.93
CA THR A 21 1.91 -5.18 -4.28
C THR A 21 2.67 -5.06 -2.96
N LEU A 22 2.74 -6.13 -2.17
CA LEU A 22 3.49 -6.15 -0.91
C LEU A 22 4.99 -5.96 -1.13
N ILE A 23 5.56 -6.59 -2.15
CA ILE A 23 6.98 -6.40 -2.51
C ILE A 23 7.23 -4.93 -2.90
N SER A 24 6.38 -4.38 -3.77
CA SER A 24 6.47 -2.99 -4.20
C SER A 24 6.34 -2.01 -3.03
N ALA A 25 5.37 -2.20 -2.14
CA ALA A 25 5.15 -1.36 -0.97
C ALA A 25 6.34 -1.40 0.01
N LYS A 26 6.94 -2.58 0.23
CA LYS A 26 8.15 -2.73 1.07
C LYS A 26 9.34 -2.00 0.48
N ASN A 27 9.56 -2.14 -0.83
CA ASN A 27 10.65 -1.45 -1.52
C ASN A 27 10.45 0.07 -1.48
N LEU A 28 9.25 0.54 -1.77
CA LEU A 28 8.90 1.95 -1.72
C LEU A 28 9.16 2.55 -0.33
N PHE A 29 8.64 1.92 0.72
CA PHE A 29 8.84 2.38 2.10
C PHE A 29 10.32 2.38 2.50
N ARG A 30 11.07 1.35 2.10
CA ARG A 30 12.52 1.28 2.33
C ARG A 30 13.26 2.40 1.61
N THR A 31 12.92 2.70 0.37
CA THR A 31 13.56 3.79 -0.39
C THR A 31 13.34 5.12 0.31
N TYR A 32 12.09 5.47 0.65
CA TYR A 32 11.81 6.72 1.36
C TYR A 32 12.57 6.81 2.69
N THR A 33 12.57 5.75 3.50
CA THR A 33 13.30 5.79 4.77
C THR A 33 14.81 6.01 4.63
N LEU A 34 15.40 5.74 3.46
CA LEU A 34 16.81 5.99 3.17
C LEU A 34 17.09 7.35 2.52
N THR A 35 16.17 7.87 1.71
CA THR A 35 16.45 9.03 0.84
C THR A 35 15.51 10.21 1.04
N ILE A 36 14.59 10.17 2.01
CA ILE A 36 13.58 11.24 2.19
C ILE A 36 14.18 12.63 2.41
N GLU A 37 15.37 12.72 3.02
CA GLU A 37 16.07 13.98 3.24
C GLU A 37 16.54 14.63 1.93
N ASP A 38 16.74 13.84 0.87
CA ASP A 38 17.20 14.32 -0.44
C ASP A 38 16.07 14.94 -1.29
N TYR A 39 14.81 14.67 -0.95
CA TYR A 39 13.66 15.21 -1.67
C TYR A 39 13.44 16.68 -1.29
N THR A 40 12.95 17.47 -2.24
CA THR A 40 12.45 18.82 -1.98
C THR A 40 11.06 18.81 -1.32
N GLU A 41 10.65 19.95 -0.74
CA GLU A 41 9.29 20.06 -0.17
C GLU A 41 8.19 19.90 -1.22
N GLU A 42 8.41 20.37 -2.44
CA GLU A 42 7.46 20.26 -3.55
C GLU A 42 7.27 18.80 -3.96
N GLU A 43 8.37 18.05 -4.11
CA GLU A 43 8.33 16.61 -4.40
C GLU A 43 7.61 15.84 -3.29
N LEU A 44 7.99 16.05 -2.02
CA LEU A 44 7.32 15.40 -0.89
C LEU A 44 5.84 15.73 -0.80
N SER A 45 5.44 16.97 -1.14
CA SER A 45 4.03 17.38 -1.12
C SER A 45 3.23 16.71 -2.25
N ALA A 46 3.82 16.60 -3.44
CA ALA A 46 3.22 15.88 -4.56
C ALA A 46 3.08 14.38 -4.26
N ASP A 47 4.15 13.76 -3.76
CA ASP A 47 4.18 12.36 -3.36
C ASP A 47 3.17 12.05 -2.26
N LEU A 48 3.03 12.93 -1.27
CA LEU A 48 2.03 12.79 -0.22
C LEU A 48 0.61 12.71 -0.78
N LEU A 49 0.29 13.56 -1.76
CA LEU A 49 -1.01 13.55 -2.41
C LEU A 49 -1.20 12.25 -3.21
N GLU A 50 -0.18 11.84 -3.94
CA GLU A 50 -0.21 10.62 -4.74
C GLU A 50 -0.43 9.38 -3.87
N TYR A 51 0.36 9.18 -2.83
CA TYR A 51 0.24 7.97 -2.00
C TYR A 51 -1.06 7.93 -1.19
N LYS A 52 -1.62 9.09 -0.81
CA LYS A 52 -2.98 9.15 -0.25
C LYS A 52 -4.02 8.68 -1.26
N ASN A 53 -3.90 9.13 -2.51
CA ASN A 53 -4.77 8.70 -3.59
C ASN A 53 -4.60 7.19 -3.87
N GLN A 54 -3.36 6.69 -3.90
CA GLN A 54 -3.08 5.28 -4.09
C GLN A 54 -3.69 4.42 -2.98
N LEU A 55 -3.52 4.83 -1.72
CA LEU A 55 -4.12 4.16 -0.55
C LEU A 55 -5.64 4.05 -0.70
N GLU A 56 -6.32 5.16 -1.00
CA GLU A 56 -7.77 5.20 -1.10
C GLU A 56 -8.31 4.43 -2.31
N ARG A 57 -7.71 4.62 -3.49
CA ARG A 57 -8.27 4.16 -4.77
C ARG A 57 -7.84 2.77 -5.19
N PHE A 58 -6.72 2.25 -4.66
CA PHE A 58 -6.17 0.96 -5.06
C PHE A 58 -5.99 0.03 -3.87
N ILE A 59 -5.33 0.49 -2.81
CA ILE A 59 -5.00 -0.38 -1.67
C ILE A 59 -6.25 -0.74 -0.86
N MET A 60 -7.12 0.23 -0.54
CA MET A 60 -8.35 -0.06 0.20
C MET A 60 -9.31 -1.00 -0.56
N PRO A 61 -9.52 -0.86 -1.89
CA PRO A 61 -10.23 -1.87 -2.67
C PRO A 61 -9.58 -3.25 -2.64
N LEU A 62 -8.24 -3.34 -2.69
CA LEU A 62 -7.52 -4.60 -2.60
C LEU A 62 -7.72 -5.27 -1.23
N VAL A 63 -7.72 -4.50 -0.14
CA VAL A 63 -8.07 -4.98 1.21
C VAL A 63 -9.48 -5.55 1.24
N LYS A 64 -10.47 -4.83 0.71
CA LYS A 64 -11.86 -5.31 0.66
C LYS A 64 -11.99 -6.61 -0.11
N LYS A 65 -11.37 -6.70 -1.29
CA LYS A 65 -11.34 -7.94 -2.08
C LYS A 65 -10.72 -9.11 -1.28
N ALA A 66 -9.64 -8.86 -0.55
CA ALA A 66 -9.00 -9.88 0.29
C ALA A 66 -9.92 -10.32 1.44
N GLU A 67 -10.61 -9.40 2.09
CA GLU A 67 -11.59 -9.70 3.15
C GLU A 67 -12.76 -10.56 2.64
N GLU A 68 -13.23 -10.32 1.42
CA GLU A 68 -14.28 -11.11 0.78
C GLU A 68 -13.89 -12.58 0.57
N THR A 69 -12.59 -12.88 0.43
CA THR A 69 -12.10 -14.26 0.32
C THR A 69 -12.23 -15.05 1.63
N LYS A 70 -12.28 -14.35 2.78
CA LYS A 70 -12.21 -14.93 4.14
C LYS A 70 -10.96 -15.77 4.43
N GLU A 71 -9.94 -15.69 3.57
CA GLU A 71 -8.66 -16.38 3.75
C GLU A 71 -7.72 -15.51 4.59
N THR A 72 -7.42 -15.93 5.82
CA THR A 72 -6.61 -15.15 6.77
C THR A 72 -5.24 -14.75 6.21
N LYS A 73 -4.60 -15.60 5.40
CA LYS A 73 -3.32 -15.29 4.76
C LYS A 73 -3.44 -14.08 3.84
N LEU A 74 -4.46 -14.05 2.97
CA LEU A 74 -4.68 -12.98 2.00
C LEU A 74 -5.05 -11.67 2.70
N VAL A 75 -5.92 -11.76 3.70
CA VAL A 75 -6.32 -10.62 4.53
C VAL A 75 -5.09 -10.01 5.20
N ASN A 76 -4.25 -10.81 5.87
CA ASN A 76 -3.05 -10.31 6.53
C ASN A 76 -2.10 -9.60 5.55
N MET A 77 -1.86 -10.18 4.36
CA MET A 77 -1.04 -9.51 3.34
C MET A 77 -1.61 -8.16 2.90
N ALA A 78 -2.94 -8.09 2.71
CA ALA A 78 -3.58 -6.84 2.33
C ALA A 78 -3.46 -5.76 3.41
N TYR A 79 -3.62 -6.16 4.68
CA TYR A 79 -3.43 -5.27 5.82
C TYR A 79 -1.96 -4.82 5.97
N ASP A 80 -0.99 -5.69 5.71
CA ASP A 80 0.44 -5.32 5.70
C ASP A 80 0.73 -4.27 4.62
N ILE A 81 0.17 -4.42 3.41
CA ILE A 81 0.28 -3.43 2.33
C ILE A 81 -0.30 -2.09 2.79
N ARG A 82 -1.54 -2.10 3.31
CA ARG A 82 -2.20 -0.90 3.84
C ARG A 82 -1.34 -0.21 4.89
N TYR A 83 -0.83 -0.97 5.85
CA TYR A 83 -0.01 -0.44 6.93
C TYR A 83 1.28 0.22 6.41
N LEU A 84 1.92 -0.36 5.39
CA LEU A 84 3.11 0.24 4.76
C LEU A 84 2.79 1.58 4.10
N TYR A 85 1.66 1.70 3.39
CA TYR A 85 1.21 2.97 2.81
C TYR A 85 0.88 4.02 3.87
N GLU A 86 0.14 3.64 4.92
CA GLU A 86 -0.17 4.54 6.04
C GLU A 86 1.12 5.06 6.71
N ARG A 87 2.12 4.18 6.90
CA ARG A 87 3.42 4.57 7.43
C ARG A 87 4.22 5.47 6.49
N LEU A 88 4.20 5.18 5.19
CA LEU A 88 4.86 6.01 4.18
C LEU A 88 4.29 7.44 4.21
N ILE A 89 2.96 7.56 4.14
CA ILE A 89 2.24 8.83 4.21
C ILE A 89 2.61 9.59 5.49
N LYS A 90 2.60 8.90 6.64
CA LYS A 90 2.98 9.51 7.92
C LYS A 90 4.43 10.00 7.92
N THR A 91 5.35 9.21 7.37
CA THR A 91 6.79 9.58 7.30
C THR A 91 6.98 10.85 6.46
N ILE A 92 6.31 10.94 5.31
CA ILE A 92 6.33 12.13 4.45
C ILE A 92 5.72 13.34 5.14
N GLN A 93 4.60 13.17 5.85
CA GLN A 93 3.96 14.24 6.61
C GLN A 93 4.86 14.76 7.73
N GLU A 94 5.48 13.87 8.50
CA GLU A 94 6.40 14.23 9.57
C GLU A 94 7.60 15.03 9.04
N GLU A 95 8.16 14.62 7.89
CA GLU A 95 9.26 15.33 7.26
C GLU A 95 8.85 16.74 6.79
N LEU A 96 7.71 16.86 6.11
CA LEU A 96 7.17 18.18 5.72
C LEU A 96 6.89 19.08 6.93
N THR A 97 6.42 18.52 8.05
CA THR A 97 6.19 19.28 9.28
C THR A 97 7.49 19.77 9.90
N LYS A 98 8.54 18.94 9.93
CA LYS A 98 9.86 19.35 10.43
C LYS A 98 10.41 20.54 9.67
N ARG A 99 10.31 20.54 8.33
CA ARG A 99 10.84 21.62 7.48
C ARG A 99 10.09 22.93 7.64
N LYS A 100 8.77 22.89 7.84
CA LYS A 100 7.93 24.08 8.07
C LYS A 100 8.07 24.68 9.48
N GLY A 101 8.57 23.90 10.43
CA GLY A 101 8.75 24.31 11.83
C GLY A 101 10.19 24.62 12.22
N GLY A 102 11.13 24.57 11.27
CA GLY A 102 12.56 24.86 11.43
C GLY A 102 12.95 26.26 10.96
#